data_AF-A0A3Q7WXB6-F1
#
_entry.id   AF-A0A3Q7WXB6-F1
#
_cell.length_a   1.000
_cell.length_b   1.000
_cell.length_c   1.000
_cell.angle_alpha   90.00
_cell.angle_beta   90.00
_cell.angle_gamma   90.00
#
_symmetry.space_group_name_H-M   'P 1'
#
loop_
_entity.id
_entity.type
_entity.pdbx_description
1 polymer ?
#
loop_
_entity_poly.entity_id
_entity_poly.type
_entity_poly.pdbx_seq_one_letter_code
_entity_poly.pdbx_strand_id
1 'polypeptide(L)'
;MYSICHKKSDGSFVNDEAKEKYEQLQAEIGKTPSPNEAFVNVFGKEHPGYVRCMGLGITPSQITTSTSHSVRSMSSSEANEKMEKMQAEIDRLKKRDSEVDMLKEQIAFLMQMQNSRDKQVKLFS
;
A
#
# COMPACT_ATOMS: atom_id res chain seq x y z
N MET A 1 -5.80 2.84 35.88
CA MET A 1 -6.26 1.77 34.95
C MET A 1 -7.61 2.22 34.41
N TYR A 2 -7.82 2.20 33.09
CA TYR A 2 -9.08 2.68 32.50
C TYR A 2 -10.19 1.65 32.73
N SER A 3 -11.38 2.09 33.15
CA SER A 3 -12.57 1.24 33.25
C SER A 3 -12.99 0.78 31.85
N ILE A 4 -13.45 -0.47 31.73
CA ILE A 4 -13.91 -1.04 30.46
C ILE A 4 -15.37 -0.59 30.24
N CYS A 5 -15.63 0.19 29.18
CA CYS A 5 -16.94 0.82 28.93
C CYS A 5 -17.61 0.40 27.60
N HIS A 6 -17.24 -0.72 26.99
CA HIS A 6 -17.80 -1.16 25.70
C HIS A 6 -18.89 -2.23 25.84
N LYS A 7 -19.61 -2.51 24.74
CA LYS A 7 -20.53 -3.66 24.62
C LYS A 7 -19.80 -4.86 24.01
N LYS A 8 -20.20 -6.06 24.41
CA LYS A 8 -19.75 -7.31 23.78
C LYS A 8 -20.34 -7.42 22.37
N SER A 9 -19.86 -8.40 21.61
CA SER A 9 -20.36 -8.69 20.25
C SER A 9 -21.84 -9.05 20.20
N ASP A 10 -22.40 -9.55 21.30
CA ASP A 10 -23.83 -9.86 21.47
C ASP A 10 -24.68 -8.61 21.81
N GLY A 11 -24.07 -7.43 21.96
CA GLY A 11 -24.75 -6.18 22.31
C GLY A 11 -25.00 -5.97 23.81
N SER A 12 -24.63 -6.94 24.66
CA SER A 12 -24.69 -6.81 26.13
C SER A 12 -23.54 -5.95 26.67
N PHE A 13 -23.74 -5.30 27.83
CA PHE A 13 -22.67 -4.56 28.49
C PHE A 13 -21.66 -5.50 29.15
N VAL A 14 -20.40 -5.11 29.15
CA VAL A 14 -19.31 -5.90 29.74
C VAL A 14 -19.35 -5.96 31.26
N ASN A 15 -19.88 -4.91 31.91
CA ASN A 15 -20.08 -4.81 33.36
C ASN A 15 -21.23 -3.82 33.65
N ASP A 16 -21.69 -3.81 34.90
CA ASP A 16 -22.79 -2.93 35.33
C ASP A 16 -22.38 -1.45 35.33
N GLU A 17 -21.11 -1.14 35.61
CA GLU A 17 -20.57 0.23 35.57
C GLU A 17 -20.69 0.84 34.17
N ALA A 18 -20.40 0.07 33.11
CA ALA A 18 -20.53 0.51 31.72
C ALA A 18 -21.98 0.76 31.35
N LYS A 19 -22.91 -0.04 31.87
CA LYS A 19 -24.35 0.16 31.68
C LYS A 19 -24.80 1.45 32.36
N GLU A 20 -24.43 1.64 33.63
CA GLU A 20 -24.80 2.83 34.40
C GLU A 20 -24.25 4.11 33.74
N LYS A 21 -22.96 4.12 33.35
CA LYS A 21 -22.35 5.24 32.62
C LYS A 21 -23.04 5.52 31.29
N TYR A 22 -23.46 4.49 30.56
CA TYR A 22 -24.20 4.65 29.32
C TYR A 22 -25.57 5.31 29.56
N GLU A 23 -26.30 4.86 30.59
CA GLU A 23 -27.60 5.45 30.96
C GLU A 23 -27.45 6.91 31.43
N GLN A 24 -26.43 7.21 32.24
CA GLN A 24 -26.09 8.57 32.64
C GLN A 24 -25.76 9.45 31.43
N LEU A 25 -24.95 8.95 30.49
CA LEU A 25 -24.60 9.67 29.27
C LEU A 25 -25.84 9.99 28.43
N GLN A 26 -26.73 9.03 28.24
CA GLN A 26 -27.97 9.26 27.48
C GLN A 26 -28.89 10.29 28.14
N ALA A 27 -28.98 10.28 29.47
CA ALA A 27 -29.72 11.29 30.22
C ALA A 27 -29.08 12.69 30.11
N GLU A 28 -27.75 12.77 30.07
CA GLU A 28 -27.00 14.03 30.03
C GLU A 28 -26.98 14.65 28.62
N ILE A 29 -26.95 13.83 27.56
CA ILE A 29 -27.09 14.29 26.18
C ILE A 29 -28.42 15.02 25.97
N GLY A 30 -29.49 14.58 26.64
CA GLY A 30 -30.79 15.26 26.57
C GLY A 30 -30.85 16.58 27.33
N LYS A 31 -29.90 16.85 28.24
CA LYS A 31 -29.87 18.04 29.10
C LYS A 31 -28.86 19.08 28.65
N THR A 32 -27.76 18.65 28.03
CA THR A 32 -26.66 19.53 27.62
C THR A 32 -26.81 19.91 26.14
N PRO A 33 -26.47 21.14 25.76
CA PRO A 33 -26.54 21.59 24.36
C PRO A 33 -25.45 20.97 23.49
N SER A 34 -24.39 20.40 24.09
CA SER A 34 -23.25 19.82 23.39
C SER A 34 -22.99 18.38 23.83
N PRO A 35 -22.87 17.42 22.89
CA PRO A 35 -22.51 16.05 23.20
C PRO A 35 -21.16 15.89 23.93
N ASN A 36 -20.20 16.80 23.68
CA ASN A 36 -18.91 16.78 24.37
C ASN A 36 -19.04 17.19 25.84
N GLU A 37 -19.97 18.10 26.16
CA GLU A 37 -20.24 18.53 27.53
C GLU A 37 -20.87 17.40 28.33
N ALA A 38 -21.85 16.69 27.75
CA ALA A 38 -22.39 15.46 28.34
C ALA A 38 -21.30 14.43 28.65
N PHE A 39 -20.35 14.25 27.72
CA PHE A 39 -19.27 13.31 27.89
C PHE A 39 -18.34 13.71 29.05
N VAL A 40 -17.96 14.99 29.15
CA VAL A 40 -17.12 15.50 30.24
C VAL A 40 -17.85 15.43 31.58
N ASN A 41 -19.16 15.66 31.63
CA ASN A 41 -19.95 15.55 32.85
C ASN A 41 -19.99 14.11 33.39
N VAL A 42 -20.11 13.12 32.51
CA VAL A 42 -20.24 11.70 32.90
C VAL A 42 -18.90 11.01 33.09
N PHE A 43 -17.91 11.27 32.23
CA PHE A 43 -16.60 10.60 32.24
C PHE A 43 -15.48 11.44 32.86
N GLY A 44 -15.74 12.70 33.17
CA GLY A 44 -14.75 13.65 33.64
C GLY A 44 -13.97 14.31 32.50
N LYS A 45 -13.09 15.23 32.85
CA LYS A 45 -12.22 15.91 31.89
C LYS A 45 -11.30 14.89 31.21
N GLU A 46 -11.15 15.02 29.90
CA GLU A 46 -10.16 14.24 29.15
C GLU A 46 -8.77 14.40 29.77
N HIS A 47 -8.11 13.25 30.02
CA HIS A 47 -6.73 13.22 30.48
C HIS A 47 -5.80 13.12 29.26
N PRO A 48 -5.02 14.16 28.93
CA PRO A 48 -4.01 14.08 27.88
C PRO A 48 -2.89 13.16 28.36
N GLY A 49 -2.99 11.87 28.02
CA GLY A 49 -2.01 10.85 28.31
C GLY A 49 -1.63 10.09 27.05
N TYR A 50 -0.40 9.62 26.98
CA TYR A 50 0.03 8.77 25.86
C TYR A 50 -0.65 7.41 25.96
N VAL A 51 -1.50 7.08 24.98
CA VAL A 51 -2.04 5.74 24.81
C VAL A 51 -0.89 4.82 24.40
N ARG A 52 -0.45 3.96 25.32
CA ARG A 52 0.49 2.87 25.01
C ARG A 52 -0.32 1.75 24.33
N CYS A 53 -0.23 1.65 23.01
CA CYS A 53 -0.75 0.50 22.29
C CYS A 53 0.06 -0.75 22.72
N MET A 54 -0.59 -1.79 23.23
CA MET A 54 0.01 -3.13 23.36
C MET A 54 -0.01 -3.83 22.00
N GLY A 55 0.52 -3.18 20.97
CA GLY A 55 0.66 -3.79 19.65
C GLY A 55 1.89 -4.70 19.62
N LEU A 56 1.80 -5.82 18.90
CA LEU A 56 2.97 -6.58 18.42
C LEU A 56 3.72 -5.82 17.30
N GLY A 57 3.81 -4.49 17.44
CA GLY A 57 4.54 -3.62 16.53
C GLY A 57 5.98 -3.47 16.99
N ILE A 58 6.82 -3.00 16.07
CA ILE A 58 8.19 -2.59 16.40
C ILE A 58 8.16 -1.55 17.53
N THR A 59 8.61 -1.96 18.71
CA THR A 59 8.73 -1.04 19.85
C THR A 59 9.88 -0.07 19.53
N PRO A 60 9.81 1.21 19.91
CA PRO A 60 10.92 2.15 19.73
C PRO A 60 12.28 1.59 20.22
N SER A 61 12.27 0.78 21.29
CA SER A 61 13.45 0.07 21.81
C SER A 61 14.06 -0.93 20.82
N GLN A 62 13.23 -1.57 20.00
CA GLN A 62 13.66 -2.43 18.90
C GLN A 62 14.24 -1.60 17.77
N ILE A 63 13.70 -0.43 17.47
CA ILE A 63 14.26 0.48 16.45
C ILE A 63 15.67 0.92 16.85
N THR A 64 15.89 1.26 18.12
CA THR A 64 17.21 1.71 18.61
C THR A 64 18.24 0.59 18.73
N THR A 65 17.81 -0.66 18.92
CA THR A 65 18.71 -1.84 18.91
C THR A 65 18.91 -2.42 17.50
N SER A 66 18.00 -2.13 16.56
CA SER A 66 18.02 -2.68 15.19
C SER A 66 19.05 -2.03 14.27
N THR A 67 19.55 -0.82 14.59
CA THR A 67 20.56 -0.15 13.77
C THR A 67 21.85 -0.96 13.64
N SER A 68 22.12 -1.91 14.54
CA SER A 68 23.33 -2.73 14.46
C SER A 68 23.13 -4.09 13.77
N HIS A 69 21.92 -4.67 13.75
CA HIS A 69 21.77 -6.10 13.36
C HIS A 69 20.56 -6.50 12.51
N SER A 70 19.55 -5.66 12.26
CA SER A 70 18.31 -6.10 11.60
C SER A 70 18.00 -5.44 10.24
N VAL A 71 19.03 -5.13 9.45
CA VAL A 71 18.88 -4.87 7.99
C VAL A 71 19.42 -6.04 7.15
N ARG A 72 19.68 -7.19 7.77
CA ARG A 72 20.43 -8.32 7.19
C ARG A 72 19.59 -9.56 6.80
N SER A 73 18.28 -9.43 6.58
CA SER A 73 17.43 -10.60 6.24
C SER A 73 16.62 -10.49 4.95
N MET A 74 16.98 -9.56 4.05
CA MET A 74 16.98 -9.85 2.62
C MET A 74 18.42 -9.65 2.20
N SER A 75 19.13 -10.73 1.84
CA SER A 75 20.54 -10.59 1.49
C SER A 75 20.61 -9.63 0.30
N SER A 76 21.42 -8.58 0.42
CA SER A 76 21.72 -7.65 -0.67
C SER A 76 22.09 -8.39 -1.97
N SER A 77 22.64 -9.61 -1.84
CA SER A 77 22.96 -10.53 -2.92
C SER A 77 21.74 -10.96 -3.76
N GLU A 78 20.63 -11.37 -3.15
CA GLU A 78 19.46 -11.88 -3.90
C GLU A 78 18.75 -10.76 -4.68
N ALA A 79 18.69 -9.57 -4.10
CA ALA A 79 18.13 -8.39 -4.77
C ALA A 79 19.02 -7.98 -5.95
N ASN A 80 20.34 -7.99 -5.77
CA ASN A 80 21.29 -7.68 -6.84
C ASN A 80 21.23 -8.72 -7.97
N GLU A 81 21.14 -10.02 -7.66
CA GLU A 81 21.05 -11.07 -8.68
C GLU A 81 19.80 -10.92 -9.56
N LYS A 82 18.65 -10.58 -8.95
CA LYS A 82 17.41 -10.31 -9.69
C LYS A 82 17.53 -9.07 -10.58
N MET A 83 18.21 -8.03 -10.07
CA MET A 83 18.45 -6.79 -10.82
C MET A 83 19.32 -7.05 -12.05
N GLU A 84 20.42 -7.81 -11.91
CA GLU A 84 21.31 -8.18 -13.01
C GLU A 84 20.59 -9.02 -14.07
N LYS A 85 19.78 -10.00 -13.65
CA LYS A 85 18.97 -10.81 -14.59
C LYS A 85 17.99 -9.94 -15.38
N MET A 86 17.33 -9.00 -14.71
CA MET A 86 16.38 -8.08 -15.35
C MET A 86 17.08 -7.15 -16.33
N GLN A 87 18.26 -6.64 -15.98
CA GLN A 87 19.06 -5.78 -16.85
C GLN A 87 19.51 -6.52 -18.12
N ALA A 88 19.97 -7.77 -17.98
CA ALA A 88 20.34 -8.60 -19.12
C ALA A 88 19.15 -8.90 -20.05
N GLU A 89 17.95 -9.09 -19.51
CA GLU A 89 16.74 -9.29 -20.30
C GLU A 89 16.34 -8.03 -21.07
N ILE A 90 16.45 -6.85 -20.44
CA ILE A 90 16.21 -5.55 -21.09
C ILE A 90 17.16 -5.35 -22.27
N ASP A 91 18.45 -5.62 -22.09
CA ASP A 91 19.43 -5.43 -23.15
C ASP A 91 19.22 -6.42 -24.32
N ARG A 92 18.80 -7.65 -24.01
CA ARG A 92 18.40 -8.64 -25.02
C ARG A 92 17.16 -8.20 -25.80
N LEU A 93 16.16 -7.63 -25.12
CA LEU A 93 14.95 -7.10 -25.73
C LEU A 93 15.27 -5.95 -26.68
N LYS A 94 16.06 -4.97 -26.23
CA LYS A 94 16.51 -3.83 -27.05
C LYS A 94 17.22 -4.28 -28.32
N LYS A 95 18.07 -5.30 -28.24
CA LYS A 95 18.75 -5.85 -29.43
C LYS A 95 17.75 -6.42 -30.44
N ARG A 96 16.77 -7.20 -29.98
CA ARG A 96 15.73 -7.77 -30.85
C ARG A 96 14.84 -6.70 -31.47
N ASP A 97 14.53 -5.62 -30.75
CA ASP A 97 13.75 -4.51 -31.29
C ASP A 97 14.49 -3.84 -32.45
N SER A 98 15.79 -3.59 -32.31
CA SER A 98 16.62 -3.08 -33.41
C SER A 98 16.67 -4.02 -34.61
N GLU A 99 16.73 -5.34 -34.40
CA GLU A 99 16.69 -6.34 -35.48
C GLU A 99 15.34 -6.32 -36.22
N VAL A 100 14.24 -6.21 -35.47
CA VAL A 100 12.89 -6.09 -36.04
C VAL A 100 12.76 -4.82 -36.87
N ASP A 101 13.30 -3.69 -36.43
CA ASP A 101 13.24 -2.45 -37.19
C ASP A 101 14.07 -2.52 -38.48
N MET A 102 15.26 -3.13 -38.46
CA MET A 102 16.02 -3.39 -39.70
C MET A 102 15.26 -4.29 -40.68
N LEU A 103 14.60 -5.34 -40.18
CA LEU A 103 13.81 -6.25 -41.03
C LEU A 103 12.61 -5.54 -41.65
N LYS A 104 11.94 -4.64 -40.91
CA LYS A 104 10.85 -3.82 -41.46
C LYS A 104 11.35 -2.96 -42.62
N GLU A 105 12.50 -2.32 -42.48
CA GLU A 105 13.09 -1.49 -43.55
C GLU A 105 13.47 -2.33 -44.78
N GLN A 106 14.05 -3.52 -44.59
CA GLN A 106 14.35 -4.43 -45.69
C GLN A 106 13.09 -4.88 -46.44
N ILE A 107 12.03 -5.21 -45.71
CA ILE A 107 10.74 -5.60 -46.31
C ILE A 107 10.14 -4.42 -47.08
N ALA A 108 10.17 -3.22 -46.52
CA ALA A 108 9.69 -2.01 -47.19
C ALA A 108 10.44 -1.76 -48.51
N PHE A 109 11.77 -1.92 -48.51
CA PHE A 109 12.59 -1.81 -49.71
C PHE A 109 12.22 -2.85 -50.78
N LEU A 110 12.04 -4.12 -50.39
CA LEU A 110 11.66 -5.19 -51.32
C LEU A 110 10.26 -4.96 -51.92
N MET A 111 9.30 -4.48 -51.12
CA MET A 111 7.97 -4.12 -51.61
C MET A 111 8.02 -2.99 -52.65
N GLN A 112 8.87 -1.97 -52.46
CA GLN A 112 9.05 -0.90 -53.44
C GLN A 112 9.66 -1.41 -54.75
N MET A 113 10.62 -2.34 -54.67
CA MET A 113 11.25 -2.97 -55.84
C MET A 113 10.27 -3.83 -56.65
N GLN A 114 9.38 -4.59 -55.99
CA GLN A 114 8.34 -5.36 -56.68
C GLN A 114 7.32 -4.44 -57.36
N ASN A 115 6.83 -3.41 -56.67
CA ASN A 115 5.91 -2.42 -57.25
C ASN A 115 6.50 -1.73 -58.49
N SER A 116 7.81 -1.48 -58.49
CA SER A 116 8.50 -0.88 -59.64
C SER A 116 8.66 -1.88 -60.80
N ARG A 117 8.95 -3.15 -60.50
CA ARG A 117 8.99 -4.22 -61.52
C ARG A 117 7.63 -4.47 -62.17
N ASP A 118 6.56 -4.54 -61.39
CA ASP A 118 5.20 -4.79 -61.91
C ASP A 118 4.72 -3.66 -62.84
N LYS A 119 5.13 -2.41 -62.57
CA LYS A 119 4.89 -1.27 -63.46
C LYS A 119 5.66 -1.39 -64.78
N GLN A 120 6.92 -1.80 -64.73
CA GLN A 120 7.74 -2.00 -65.93
C GLN A 120 7.18 -3.14 -66.79
N VAL A 121 6.79 -4.26 -66.19
CA VAL A 121 6.20 -5.40 -66.93
C VAL A 121 4.90 -5.01 -67.66
N LYS A 122 4.05 -4.19 -67.03
CA LYS A 122 2.82 -3.67 -67.66
C LYS A 122 3.06 -2.66 -68.79
N LEU A 123 4.24 -2.02 -68.86
CA LEU A 123 4.59 -1.11 -69.95
C LEU A 123 5.02 -1.84 -71.23
N PHE A 124 5.39 -3.11 -71.13
CA PHE A 124 5.87 -3.94 -72.25
C PHE A 124 4.91 -5.05 -72.67
N SER A 125 3.69 -5.10 -72.10
CA SER A 125 2.59 -5.99 -72.52
C SER A 125 1.50 -5.20 -73.24
#